data_AF-A0A350G1M1-F1
#
_entry.id   AF-A0A350G1M1-F1
#
_cell.length_a   1.000
_cell.length_b   1.000
_cell.length_c   1.000
_cell.angle_alpha   90.00
_cell.angle_beta   90.00
_cell.angle_gamma   90.00
#
_symmetry.space_group_name_H-M   'P 1'
#
loop_
_entity.id
_entity.type
_entity.pdbx_description
1 polymer ?
#
loop_
_entity_poly.entity_id
_entity_poly.type
_entity_poly.pdbx_seq_one_letter_code
_entity_poly.pdbx_strand_id
1 'polypeptide(L)' 'MNRTTAIVATIVTALACGIPSLILICLGVLALSGTQMPEVMAQNPDTTPEQVVLGAGMFLCFGAVLLIIPIL' A
#
# COMPACT_ATOMS: atom_id res chain seq x y z
N MET A 1 15.41 21.80 -19.98
CA MET A 1 15.04 20.37 -19.84
C MET A 1 14.39 19.94 -21.15
N ASN A 2 14.91 18.91 -21.82
CA ASN A 2 14.33 18.45 -23.09
C ASN A 2 12.98 17.76 -22.84
N ARG A 3 12.04 17.94 -23.78
CA ARG A 3 10.70 17.34 -23.71
C ARG A 3 10.75 15.83 -23.47
N THR A 4 11.70 15.14 -24.10
CA THR A 4 11.93 13.70 -23.93
C THR A 4 12.34 13.34 -22.50
N THR A 5 13.19 14.13 -21.86
CA THR A 5 13.64 13.90 -20.48
C THR A 5 12.48 14.03 -19.49
N ALA A 6 11.59 15.00 -19.69
CA ALA A 6 10.40 15.17 -18.85
C ALA A 6 9.46 13.97 -18.94
N ILE A 7 9.17 13.49 -20.16
CA ILE A 7 8.30 12.32 -20.40
C ILE A 7 8.88 11.06 -19.74
N VAL A 8 10.18 10.81 -19.92
CA VAL A 8 10.85 9.64 -19.32
C VAL A 8 10.81 9.72 -17.79
N ALA A 9 11.05 10.90 -17.21
CA ALA A 9 10.98 11.08 -15.76
C ALA A 9 9.58 10.77 -15.20
N THR A 10 8.51 11.23 -15.86
CA THR A 10 7.12 10.94 -15.44
C THR A 10 6.81 9.44 -15.52
N ILE A 11 7.21 8.77 -16.60
CA ILE A 11 6.97 7.32 -16.78
C ILE A 11 7.73 6.51 -15.71
N VAL A 12 9.00 6.83 -15.48
CA VAL A 12 9.81 6.14 -14.47
C VAL A 12 9.24 6.37 -13.06
N THR A 13 8.78 7.58 -12.77
CA THR A 13 8.14 7.91 -11.48
C THR A 13 6.82 7.15 -11.29
N ALA A 14 6.00 7.04 -12.35
CA ALA A 14 4.76 6.28 -12.33
C ALA A 14 4.98 4.78 -12.14
N LEU A 15 5.99 4.20 -12.78
CA LEU A 15 6.37 2.79 -12.58
C LEU A 15 6.94 2.56 -11.18
N ALA A 16 7.84 3.44 -10.72
CA ALA A 16 8.49 3.33 -9.43
C ALA A 16 7.53 3.49 -8.25
N CYS A 17 6.48 4.31 -8.38
CA CYS A 17 5.47 4.46 -7.34
C CYS A 17 4.27 3.52 -7.51
N GLY A 18 3.89 3.20 -8.76
CA GLY A 18 2.70 2.42 -9.07
C GLY A 18 2.77 0.98 -8.55
N ILE A 19 3.85 0.26 -8.84
CA ILE A 19 4.01 -1.14 -8.40
C ILE A 19 4.00 -1.27 -6.87
N PRO A 20 4.82 -0.52 -6.10
CA PRO A 20 4.76 -0.59 -4.64
C PRO A 20 3.43 -0.08 -4.08
N SER A 21 2.78 0.90 -4.70
CA SER A 21 1.47 1.37 -4.24
C SER A 21 0.41 0.25 -4.26
N LEU A 22 0.36 -0.53 -5.35
CA LEU A 22 -0.59 -1.63 -5.49
C LEU A 22 -0.31 -2.74 -4.47
N ILE A 23 0.97 -3.08 -4.25
CA ILE A 23 1.35 -4.10 -3.26
C ILE A 23 0.93 -3.66 -1.85
N LEU A 24 1.22 -2.42 -1.47
CA LEU A 24 0.85 -1.89 -0.14
C LEU A 24 -0.67 -1.85 0.05
N ILE A 25 -1.42 -1.42 -0.97
CA ILE A 25 -2.89 -1.41 -0.90
C ILE A 25 -3.43 -2.84 -0.74
N CYS A 26 -2.93 -3.80 -1.52
CA CYS A 26 -3.34 -5.21 -1.42
C CYS A 26 -3.04 -5.79 -0.03
N LEU A 27 -1.85 -5.54 0.53
CA LEU A 27 -1.49 -6.00 1.87
C LEU A 27 -2.37 -5.36 2.95
N GLY A 28 -2.71 -4.08 2.82
CA GLY A 28 -3.64 -3.40 3.73
C GLY A 28 -5.04 -3.99 3.69
N VAL A 29 -5.59 -4.25 2.50
CA VAL A 29 -6.90 -4.89 2.34
C VAL A 29 -6.90 -6.32 2.90
N LEU A 30 -5.86 -7.10 2.61
CA LEU A 30 -5.71 -8.46 3.13
C LEU A 30 -5.63 -8.47 4.67
N ALA A 31 -4.84 -7.57 5.26
CA ALA A 31 -4.72 -7.43 6.71
C ALA A 31 -6.07 -7.09 7.35
N LEU A 32 -6.84 -6.16 6.78
CA LEU A 32 -8.21 -5.85 7.23
C LEU A 32 -9.12 -7.07 7.15
N SER A 33 -9.13 -7.79 6.03
CA SER A 33 -9.95 -8.99 5.89
C SER A 33 -9.59 -10.07 6.91
N GLY A 34 -8.30 -10.23 7.24
CA GLY A 34 -7.83 -11.15 8.26
C GLY A 34 -8.30 -10.81 9.67
N THR A 35 -8.47 -9.52 10.01
CA THR A 35 -9.03 -9.11 11.33
C THR A 35 -10.49 -9.49 11.52
N GLN A 36 -11.22 -9.66 10.42
CA GLN A 36 -12.64 -10.03 10.44
C GLN A 36 -12.85 -11.55 10.53
N MET A 37 -11.76 -12.33 10.39
CA MET A 37 -11.76 -13.79 10.45
C MET A 37 -11.17 -14.27 11.78
N PRO A 38 -12.00 -14.73 12.74
CA PRO A 38 -11.53 -15.15 14.07
C PRO A 38 -10.48 -16.26 14.02
N GLU A 39 -10.57 -17.14 13.01
CA GLU A 39 -9.65 -18.26 12.78
C GLU A 39 -8.24 -17.77 12.45
N VAL A 40 -8.11 -16.70 11.66
CA VAL A 40 -6.82 -16.12 11.27
C VAL A 40 -6.16 -15.37 12.43
N MET A 41 -6.97 -14.69 13.24
CA MET A 41 -6.49 -14.05 14.48
C MET A 41 -6.08 -15.10 15.52
N ALA A 42 -6.78 -16.23 15.62
CA ALA A 42 -6.41 -17.33 16.51
C ALA A 42 -5.06 -17.98 16.16
N GLN A 43 -4.64 -17.92 14.89
CA GLN A 43 -3.30 -18.38 14.46
C GLN A 43 -2.18 -17.40 14.85
N ASN A 44 -2.50 -16.18 15.25
CA ASN A 44 -1.53 -15.16 15.67
C ASN A 44 -1.97 -14.57 17.03
N PRO A 45 -1.87 -15.35 18.13
CA PRO A 45 -2.33 -14.92 19.45
C PRO A 45 -1.55 -13.73 20.03
N ASP A 46 -0.33 -13.49 19.53
CA ASP A 46 0.52 -12.38 19.96
C ASP A 46 0.14 -11.04 19.32
N THR A 47 -0.72 -11.03 18.30
CA THR A 47 -1.18 -9.79 17.66
C THR A 47 -2.58 -9.43 18.08
N THR A 48 -2.73 -8.18 18.53
CA THR A 48 -4.06 -7.64 18.85
C THR A 48 -4.78 -7.16 17.59
N PRO A 49 -6.12 -7.21 17.55
CA PRO A 49 -6.89 -6.69 16.42
C PRO A 49 -6.55 -5.22 16.10
N GLU A 50 -6.31 -4.42 17.13
CA GLU A 50 -5.94 -3.00 17.01
C GLU A 50 -4.61 -2.81 16.28
N GLN A 51 -3.61 -3.64 16.57
CA GLN A 51 -2.31 -3.61 15.88
C GLN A 51 -2.44 -3.98 14.40
N VAL A 52 -3.27 -4.96 14.06
CA VAL A 52 -3.48 -5.38 12.67
C VAL A 52 -4.25 -4.31 11.89
N VAL A 53 -5.27 -3.70 12.49
CA VAL A 53 -6.01 -2.57 11.88
C VAL A 53 -5.08 -1.36 11.67
N LEU A 54 -4.23 -1.04 12.65
CA LEU A 54 -3.26 0.05 12.52
C LEU A 54 -2.25 -0.23 11.40
N GLY A 55 -1.71 -1.45 11.33
CA GLY A 55 -0.82 -1.88 10.26
C GLY A 55 -1.48 -1.81 8.89
N ALA A 56 -2.72 -2.30 8.78
CA ALA A 56 -3.50 -2.22 7.55
C ALA A 56 -3.75 -0.77 7.11
N GLY A 57 -4.13 0.10 8.05
CA GLY A 57 -4.33 1.53 7.79
C GLY A 57 -3.05 2.21 7.29
N MET A 58 -1.90 1.87 7.87
CA MET A 58 -0.60 2.37 7.40
C MET A 58 -0.31 1.92 5.97
N PHE A 59 -0.49 0.63 5.65
CA PHE A 59 -0.26 0.11 4.31
C PHE A 59 -1.17 0.76 3.26
N LEU A 60 -2.46 0.94 3.57
CA LEU A 60 -3.39 1.65 2.69
C LEU A 60 -2.99 3.12 2.50
N CYS A 61 -2.60 3.82 3.57
CA CYS A 61 -2.25 5.23 3.50
C CYS A 61 -0.97 5.46 2.70
N PHE A 62 0.09 4.69 2.96
CA PHE A 62 1.33 4.76 2.18
C PHE A 62 1.11 4.37 0.72
N GLY A 63 0.32 3.32 0.48
CA GLY A 63 -0.06 2.92 -0.88
C GLY A 63 -0.81 4.03 -1.62
N ALA A 64 -1.79 4.67 -0.99
CA ALA A 64 -2.53 5.78 -1.59
C ALA A 64 -1.63 6.99 -1.90
N VAL A 65 -0.72 7.35 -0.99
CA VAL A 65 0.24 8.44 -1.21
C VAL A 65 1.12 8.13 -2.43
N LEU A 66 1.72 6.94 -2.50
CA LEU A 66 2.54 6.55 -3.65
C LEU A 66 1.75 6.55 -4.97
N LEU A 67 0.48 6.14 -4.94
CA LEU A 67 -0.37 6.16 -6.12
C LEU A 67 -0.64 7.58 -6.63
N ILE A 68 -0.71 8.56 -5.72
CA ILE A 68 -0.98 9.97 -6.03
C ILE A 68 0.27 10.71 -6.54
N ILE A 69 1.47 10.37 -6.08
CA ILE A 69 2.74 11.01 -6.47
C ILE A 69 2.91 11.19 -7.99
N PRO A 70 2.68 10.18 -8.86
CA PRO A 70 2.86 10.35 -10.30
C PRO A 70 1.77 11.19 -10.98
N ILE A 71 0.69 11.53 -10.26
CA ILE A 71 -0.44 12.33 -10.75
C ILE A 71 -0.25 13.82 -10.42
N LEU A 72 0.54 14.13 -9.39
CA LEU A 72 0.76 15.45 -8.81
C LEU A 72 2.00 16.12 -9.39
#